data_AF-A0A377ZW72-F1
#
_entry.id   AF-A0A377ZW72-F1
#
_cell.length_a   1.000
_cell.length_b   1.000
_cell.length_c   1.000
_cell.angle_alpha   90.00
_cell.angle_beta   90.00
_cell.angle_gamma   90.00
#
_symmetry.space_group_name_H-M   'P 1'
#
loop_
_entity.id
_entity.type
_entity.pdbx_description
1 polymer ?
#
loop_
_entity_poly.entity_id
_entity_poly.type
_entity_poly.pdbx_seq_one_letter_code
_entity_poly.pdbx_strand_id
1 'polypeptide(L)' 'MGYITTRVIMENTLLTANATLPTYDRSALIPRIVHLGFGAFHRAHQAVYADILASEHGSDWGYTEVI' A
#
# COMPACT_ATOMS: atom_id res chain seq x y z
N MET A 1 2.74 -36.55 -17.28
CA MET A 1 3.61 -35.80 -16.35
C MET A 1 3.33 -34.31 -16.54
N GLY A 2 2.21 -33.81 -16.01
CA GLY A 2 1.78 -32.42 -16.15
C GLY A 2 1.76 -31.77 -14.78
N TYR A 3 2.60 -30.76 -14.57
CA TYR A 3 2.62 -29.99 -13.33
C TYR A 3 1.47 -29.00 -13.41
N ILE A 4 0.39 -29.28 -12.68
CA ILE A 4 -0.74 -28.37 -12.52
C ILE A 4 -0.23 -27.23 -11.63
N THR A 5 0.10 -26.08 -12.22
CA THR A 5 0.40 -24.85 -11.48
C THR A 5 -0.92 -24.28 -10.95
N THR A 6 -1.37 -24.77 -9.81
CA THR A 6 -2.47 -24.13 -9.08
C THR A 6 -1.94 -22.80 -8.56
N ARG A 7 -2.18 -21.72 -9.31
CA ARG A 7 -1.99 -20.36 -8.84
C ARG A 7 -2.96 -20.14 -7.69
N VAL A 8 -2.51 -20.33 -6.45
CA VAL A 8 -3.28 -19.96 -5.27
C VAL A 8 -3.43 -18.44 -5.33
N ILE A 9 -4.58 -17.96 -5.81
CA ILE A 9 -4.94 -16.55 -5.65
C ILE A 9 -5.33 -16.41 -4.19
N MET A 10 -4.40 -15.92 -3.38
CA MET A 10 -4.64 -15.64 -1.97
C MET A 10 -5.63 -14.47 -1.90
N GLU A 11 -6.81 -14.71 -1.33
CA GLU A 11 -7.83 -13.67 -1.17
C GLU A 11 -7.30 -12.56 -0.27
N ASN A 12 -7.37 -11.31 -0.75
CA ASN A 12 -6.99 -10.15 0.03
C ASN A 12 -8.21 -9.68 0.85
N THR A 13 -8.29 -10.14 2.09
CA THR A 13 -9.40 -9.84 3.02
C THR A 13 -9.53 -8.35 3.35
N LEU A 14 -8.50 -7.52 3.09
CA LEU A 14 -8.60 -6.07 3.31
C LEU A 14 -9.57 -5.42 2.33
N LEU A 15 -9.79 -6.02 1.16
CA LEU A 15 -10.72 -5.49 0.15
C LEU A 15 -12.20 -5.68 0.52
N THR A 16 -12.50 -6.52 1.52
CA THR A 16 -13.87 -6.72 2.02
C THR A 16 -14.18 -5.89 3.27
N ALA A 17 -13.22 -5.09 3.74
CA ALA A 17 -13.45 -4.18 4.86
C ALA A 17 -14.46 -3.09 4.49
N ASN A 18 -15.33 -2.72 5.45
CA ASN A 18 -16.17 -1.53 5.32
C ASN A 18 -15.35 -0.26 5.61
N ALA A 19 -14.43 0.06 4.72
CA ALA A 19 -13.47 1.15 4.84
C ALA A 19 -13.22 1.81 3.49
N THR A 20 -12.70 3.04 3.51
CA THR A 20 -12.16 3.67 2.31
C THR A 20 -10.95 2.87 1.82
N LEU A 21 -10.92 2.59 0.52
CA LEU A 21 -9.80 1.93 -0.14
C LEU A 21 -9.02 2.96 -0.97
N PRO A 22 -7.70 2.77 -1.19
CA PRO A 22 -6.94 3.60 -2.10
C PRO A 22 -7.58 3.64 -3.49
N THR A 23 -7.90 4.85 -3.98
CA THR A 23 -8.53 5.07 -5.30
C THR A 23 -7.51 5.32 -6.41
N TYR A 24 -6.24 5.53 -6.05
CA TYR A 24 -5.12 5.76 -6.96
C TYR A 24 -4.44 4.45 -7.40
N ASP A 25 -3.79 4.47 -8.56
CA ASP A 25 -2.98 3.34 -9.04
C ASP A 25 -1.71 3.23 -8.18
N ARG A 26 -1.69 2.27 -7.27
CA ARG A 26 -0.53 2.05 -6.39
C ARG A 26 0.73 1.65 -7.15
N SER A 27 0.62 1.14 -8.39
CA SER A 27 1.79 0.79 -9.21
C SER A 27 2.49 2.03 -9.80
N ALA A 28 1.81 3.19 -9.80
CA ALA A 28 2.38 4.47 -10.19
C ALA A 28 3.18 5.17 -9.07
N LEU A 29 3.11 4.68 -7.82
CA LEU A 29 3.92 5.23 -6.73
C LEU A 29 5.41 4.90 -6.92
N ILE A 30 6.26 5.89 -6.67
CA ILE A 30 7.72 5.77 -6.71
C ILE A 30 8.24 5.80 -5.27
N PRO A 31 9.12 4.88 -4.84
CA PRO A 31 9.70 4.90 -3.50
C PRO A 31 10.62 6.11 -3.34
N ARG A 32 10.06 7.22 -2.86
CA ARG A 32 10.74 8.51 -2.67
C ARG A 32 11.10 8.79 -1.22
N ILE A 33 10.44 8.11 -0.28
CA ILE A 33 10.67 8.26 1.16
C ILE A 33 11.16 6.92 1.72
N VAL A 34 12.27 6.94 2.46
CA VAL A 34 12.67 5.84 3.33
C VAL A 34 12.23 6.19 4.75
N HIS A 35 11.43 5.34 5.39
CA HIS A 35 11.02 5.52 6.77
C HIS A 35 11.67 4.45 7.65
N LEU A 36 12.39 4.88 8.69
CA LEU A 36 13.05 4.00 9.64
C LEU A 36 12.20 3.92 10.92
N GLY A 37 11.76 2.72 11.28
CA GLY A 37 10.91 2.47 12.44
C GLY A 37 9.42 2.38 12.08
N PHE A 38 9.03 1.28 11.43
CA PHE A 38 7.65 0.99 11.02
C PHE A 38 6.71 0.68 12.20
N GLY A 39 6.39 1.71 12.98
CA GLY A 39 5.55 1.65 14.16
C GLY A 39 4.06 1.96 13.91
N ALA A 40 3.26 1.83 14.96
CA ALA A 40 1.84 2.18 14.91
C ALA A 40 1.61 3.67 14.60
N PHE A 41 2.43 4.55 15.16
CA PHE A 41 2.34 5.99 14.92
C PHE A 41 2.58 6.34 13.45
N HIS A 42 3.60 5.74 12.83
CA HIS A 42 3.89 5.94 11.42
C HIS A 42 2.68 5.65 10.53
N ARG A 43 2.11 4.45 10.70
CA ARG A 43 0.94 4.01 9.93
C ARG A 43 -0.29 4.88 10.14
N ALA A 44 -0.49 5.40 11.35
CA ALA A 44 -1.65 6.19 11.70
C ALA A 44 -1.52 7.69 11.38
N HIS A 45 -0.31 8.17 11.09
CA HIS A 45 -0.05 9.60 10.91
C HIS A 45 0.61 9.91 9.57
N GLN A 46 1.92 9.64 9.40
CA GLN A 46 2.65 10.03 8.19
C GLN A 46 2.13 9.29 6.95
N ALA A 47 1.87 7.99 7.06
CA ALA A 47 1.35 7.20 5.94
C ALA A 47 -0.06 7.65 5.51
N VAL A 48 -0.90 8.11 6.45
CA VAL A 48 -2.25 8.62 6.14
C VAL A 48 -2.17 9.89 5.30
N TYR A 49 -1.27 10.83 5.62
CA TYR A 49 -1.11 12.03 4.81
C TYR A 49 -0.57 11.72 3.40
N ALA A 50 0.34 10.75 3.26
CA ALA A 50 0.80 10.34 1.95
C ALA A 50 -0.34 9.68 1.12
N ASP A 51 -1.19 8.89 1.76
CA ASP A 51 -2.37 8.28 1.12
C ASP A 51 -3.38 9.35 0.63
N ILE A 52 -3.62 10.39 1.43
CA ILE A 52 -4.45 11.55 1.04
C ILE A 52 -3.81 12.27 -0.14
N LEU A 53 -2.50 12.54 -0.11
CA LEU A 53 -1.79 13.20 -1.22
C LEU A 53 -1.85 12.37 -2.51
N ALA A 54 -1.73 11.05 -2.42
CA ALA A 54 -1.86 10.18 -3.58
C ALA A 54 -3.29 10.17 -4.13
N SER A 55 -4.30 10.13 -3.26
CA SER A 55 -5.72 10.05 -3.62
C SER A 55 -6.28 11.37 -4.18
N GLU A 56 -5.96 12.50 -3.54
CA GLU A 56 -6.62 13.79 -3.79
C GLU A 56 -5.74 14.75 -4.62
N HIS A 57 -4.43 14.53 -4.62
CA HIS A 57 -3.47 15.47 -5.23
C HIS A 57 -2.54 14.84 -6.27
N GLY A 58 -2.73 13.56 -6.60
CA GLY A 58 -1.95 12.85 -7.62
C GLY A 58 -0.47 12.70 -7.28
N SER A 59 -0.13 12.68 -5.98
CA SER A 59 1.24 12.45 -5.53
C SER A 59 1.70 11.03 -5.87
N ASP A 60 2.95 10.91 -6.32
CA ASP A 60 3.63 9.64 -6.59
C ASP A 60 4.61 9.24 -5.47
N TRP A 61 4.54 9.90 -4.30
CA TRP A 61 5.46 9.67 -3.19
C TRP A 61 5.12 8.39 -2.42
N GLY A 62 5.76 7.29 -2.80
CA GLY A 62 5.72 6.02 -2.10
C GLY A 62 6.77 5.92 -1.00
N TYR A 63 6.48 5.04 -0.04
CA TYR A 63 7.37 4.69 1.06
C TYR A 63 8.16 3.40 0.81
N THR A 64 9.40 3.37 1.29
CA THR A 64 10.13 2.16 1.65
C THR A 64 10.26 2.13 3.17
N GLU A 65 9.53 1.23 3.80
CA GLU A 65 9.53 1.04 5.26
C GLU A 65 10.66 0.11 5.67
N VAL A 66 11.43 0.49 6.70
CA VAL A 66 12.53 -0.30 7.26
C VAL A 66 12.29 -0.50 8.76
N ILE A 67 12.45 -1.74 9.22
CA ILE A 67 12.37 -2.13 10.64
C ILE A 67 13.73 -2.14 11.31
#